data_AF-A0A2V8PYT2-F1
#
_entry.id   AF-A0A2V8PYT2-F1
#
_cell.length_a   1.000
_cell.length_b   1.000
_cell.length_c   1.000
_cell.angle_alpha   90.00
_cell.angle_beta   90.00
_cell.angle_gamma   90.00
#
_symmetry.space_group_name_H-M   'P 1'
#
loop_
_entity.id
_entity.type
_entity.pdbx_description
1 polymer ?
#
loop_
_entity_poly.entity_id
_entity_poly.type
_entity_poly.pdbx_seq_one_letter_code
_entity_poly.pdbx_strand_id
1 'polypeptide(L)'
;MQFVIARAALQKELSFVQGVVERKNTIPVLANILIESAGENAIRISGTDLDVTIRCDADADSIKTQGAICVQARKLFDIARLLPDAPASFNREENDWVTVECDRSKFRLPGISKETFPELP
;
A
#
# COMPACT_ATOMS: atom_id res chain seq x y z
N MET A 1 6.46 -9.92 3.60
CA MET A 1 5.08 -9.67 3.12
C MET A 1 5.06 -9.90 1.63
N GLN A 2 4.20 -10.79 1.13
CA GLN A 2 4.06 -11.06 -0.30
C GLN A 2 2.61 -11.43 -0.62
N PHE A 3 2.00 -10.70 -1.56
CA PHE A 3 0.60 -10.90 -1.95
C PHE A 3 0.34 -10.49 -3.41
N VAL A 4 -0.79 -10.92 -3.95
CA VAL A 4 -1.30 -10.53 -5.26
C VAL A 4 -2.68 -9.91 -5.09
N ILE A 5 -2.95 -8.81 -5.79
CA ILE A 5 -4.22 -8.08 -5.75
C ILE A 5 -4.65 -7.68 -7.16
N ALA A 6 -5.96 -7.70 -7.43
CA ALA A 6 -6.51 -7.17 -8.66
C ALA A 6 -6.19 -5.66 -8.79
N ARG A 7 -5.70 -5.24 -9.96
CA ARG A 7 -5.38 -3.82 -10.22
C ARG A 7 -6.54 -2.88 -9.93
N ALA A 8 -7.75 -3.25 -10.35
CA ALA A 8 -8.93 -2.40 -10.16
C ALA A 8 -9.25 -2.17 -8.68
N ALA A 9 -9.12 -3.20 -7.85
CA ALA A 9 -9.29 -3.11 -6.39
C ALA A 9 -8.20 -2.20 -5.79
N LEU A 10 -6.94 -2.41 -6.16
CA LEU A 10 -5.82 -1.58 -5.72
C LEU A 10 -6.04 -0.09 -6.06
N GLN A 11 -6.40 0.23 -7.30
CA GLN A 11 -6.62 1.61 -7.72
C GLN A 11 -7.76 2.28 -6.96
N LYS A 12 -8.87 1.54 -6.75
CA LYS A 12 -10.03 2.02 -6.02
C LYS A 12 -9.65 2.37 -4.57
N GLU A 13 -9.02 1.45 -3.85
CA GLU A 13 -8.66 1.70 -2.46
C GLU A 13 -7.61 2.80 -2.30
N LEU A 14 -6.60 2.84 -3.18
CA LEU A 14 -5.62 3.92 -3.16
C LEU A 14 -6.24 5.30 -3.46
N SER A 15 -7.31 5.36 -4.26
CA SER A 15 -8.00 6.64 -4.55
C SER A 15 -8.66 7.24 -3.31
N PHE A 16 -9.17 6.41 -2.39
CA PHE A 16 -9.73 6.88 -1.12
C PHE A 16 -8.62 7.34 -0.18
N VAL A 17 -7.61 6.50 0.01
CA VAL A 17 -6.56 6.74 1.00
C VAL A 17 -5.66 7.91 0.61
N GLN A 18 -5.42 8.14 -0.69
CA GLN A 18 -4.67 9.32 -1.15
C GLN A 18 -5.37 10.66 -0.79
N GLY A 19 -6.68 10.63 -0.52
CA GLY A 19 -7.44 11.81 -0.10
C GLY A 19 -7.07 12.31 1.30
N VAL A 20 -6.73 11.39 2.21
CA VAL A 20 -6.51 11.70 3.64
C VAL A 20 -5.03 11.95 3.98
N VAL A 21 -4.09 11.40 3.20
CA VAL A 21 -2.65 11.55 3.51
C VAL A 21 -2.16 12.99 3.40
N GLU A 22 -1.21 13.35 4.27
CA GLU A 22 -0.71 14.72 4.37
C GLU A 22 0.10 15.11 3.11
N ARG A 23 -0.34 16.15 2.41
CA ARG A 23 0.31 16.61 1.16
C ARG A 23 1.44 17.62 1.39
N LYS A 24 1.38 18.35 2.50
CA LYS A 24 2.36 19.39 2.85
C LYS A 24 3.64 18.82 3.44
N ASN A 25 3.65 17.52 3.75
CA ASN A 25 4.82 16.78 4.24
C ASN A 25 5.43 17.40 5.52
N THR A 26 4.58 18.00 6.36
CA THR A 26 5.01 18.57 7.65
C THR A 26 5.45 17.45 8.57
N ILE A 27 4.75 16.31 8.53
CA ILE A 27 5.14 15.05 9.17
C ILE A 27 5.35 13.99 8.07
N PRO A 28 6.60 13.70 7.67
CA PRO A 28 6.88 12.88 6.48
C PRO A 28 6.26 11.49 6.45
N VAL A 29 6.04 10.86 7.61
CA VAL A 29 5.41 9.54 7.67
C VAL A 29 3.92 9.56 7.32
N LEU A 30 3.23 10.68 7.53
CA LEU A 30 1.80 10.81 7.20
C LEU A 30 1.52 10.94 5.69
N ALA A 31 2.56 11.12 4.88
CA ALA A 31 2.48 11.02 3.43
C ALA A 31 2.52 9.55 2.94
N ASN A 32 2.79 8.60 3.85
CA ASN A 32 2.73 7.17 3.56
C ASN A 32 1.35 6.60 3.91
N ILE A 33 1.10 5.41 3.37
CA ILE A 33 -0.01 4.55 3.76
C ILE A 33 0.55 3.26 4.35
N LEU A 34 -0.16 2.71 5.32
CA LEU A 34 0.10 1.39 5.87
C LEU A 34 -0.63 0.35 5.03
N ILE A 35 0.09 -0.66 4.56
CA ILE A 35 -0.45 -1.82 3.88
C ILE A 35 -0.16 -3.04 4.74
N GLU A 36 -1.19 -3.78 5.13
CA GLU A 36 -1.06 -4.95 5.99
C GLU A 36 -1.98 -6.10 5.56
N SER A 37 -1.58 -7.33 5.84
CA SER A 37 -2.43 -8.49 5.64
C SER A 37 -3.56 -8.52 6.68
N ALA A 38 -4.80 -8.57 6.21
CA ALA A 38 -6.00 -8.70 7.04
C ALA A 38 -6.55 -10.14 6.89
N GLY A 39 -6.08 -11.05 7.74
CA GLY A 39 -6.45 -12.46 7.65
C GLY A 39 -5.75 -13.18 6.49
N GLU A 40 -6.44 -14.14 5.87
CA GLU A 40 -5.86 -15.02 4.84
C GLU A 40 -6.04 -14.49 3.41
N ASN A 41 -7.11 -13.72 3.15
CA ASN A 41 -7.53 -13.36 1.79
C ASN A 41 -7.80 -11.86 1.59
N ALA A 42 -7.38 -11.00 2.53
CA ALA A 42 -7.57 -9.57 2.39
C ALA A 42 -6.31 -8.77 2.72
N ILE A 43 -6.18 -7.61 2.08
CA ILE A 43 -5.19 -6.59 2.38
C ILE A 43 -5.92 -5.36 2.89
N ARG A 44 -5.46 -4.86 4.04
CA ARG A 44 -5.90 -3.59 4.60
C ARG A 44 -4.94 -2.50 4.20
N ILE A 45 -5.49 -1.41 3.68
CA ILE A 45 -4.77 -0.18 3.33
C ILE A 45 -5.31 0.93 4.23
N SER A 46 -4.42 1.56 4.98
CA SER A 46 -4.76 2.61 5.93
C SER A 46 -3.96 3.88 5.68
N GLY A 47 -4.59 5.03 5.84
CA GLY A 47 -3.94 6.33 5.79
C GLY A 47 -4.56 7.29 6.78
N THR A 48 -3.76 8.24 7.29
CA THR A 48 -4.20 9.20 8.30
C THR A 48 -3.42 10.51 8.23
N ASP A 49 -4.06 11.60 8.64
CA ASP A 49 -3.43 12.89 8.96
C ASP A 49 -3.44 13.20 10.47
N LEU A 50 -3.66 12.17 11.32
CA LEU A 50 -3.87 12.21 12.78
C LEU A 50 -5.27 12.65 13.23
N ASP A 51 -6.00 13.42 12.42
CA ASP A 51 -7.38 13.83 12.73
C ASP A 51 -8.40 12.87 12.11
N VAL A 52 -8.11 12.41 10.89
CA VAL A 52 -8.95 11.50 10.11
C VAL A 52 -8.13 10.26 9.76
N THR A 53 -8.76 9.09 9.89
CA THR A 53 -8.18 7.81 9.44
C THR A 53 -9.14 7.18 8.44
N ILE A 54 -8.61 6.77 7.29
CA ILE A 54 -9.31 5.91 6.32
C ILE A 54 -8.69 4.53 6.39
N ARG A 55 -9.52 3.49 6.56
CA ARG A 55 -9.15 2.08 6.45
C ARG A 55 -10.00 1.42 5.37
N CYS A 56 -9.32 0.76 4.45
CA CYS A 56 -9.90 0.11 3.29
C CYS A 56 -9.44 -1.34 3.24
N ASP A 57 -10.37 -2.28 3.14
CA ASP A 57 -10.06 -3.70 2.95
C ASP A 57 -10.32 -4.07 1.50
N ALA A 58 -9.34 -4.72 0.86
CA ALA A 58 -9.45 -5.25 -0.49
C ALA A 58 -9.15 -6.74 -0.50
N ASP A 59 -9.91 -7.48 -1.31
CA ASP A 59 -9.67 -8.90 -1.54
C ASP A 59 -8.31 -9.10 -2.22
N ALA A 60 -7.53 -10.03 -1.67
CA ALA A 60 -6.26 -10.47 -2.21
C ALA A 60 -6.47 -11.77 -3.00
N ASP A 61 -5.96 -11.85 -4.21
CA ASP A 61 -6.01 -13.08 -5.00
C ASP A 61 -5.18 -14.19 -4.34
N SER A 62 -4.09 -13.81 -3.67
CA SER A 62 -3.29 -14.71 -2.83
C SER A 62 -2.41 -13.95 -1.85
N ILE A 63 -2.19 -14.51 -0.66
CA ILE A 63 -1.20 -14.04 0.31
C ILE A 63 -0.21 -15.17 0.58
N LYS A 64 1.03 -15.01 0.13
CA LYS A 64 2.11 -15.99 0.36
C LYS A 64 2.80 -15.77 1.70
N THR A 65 2.91 -14.52 2.13
CA THR A 65 3.57 -14.17 3.38
C THR A 65 2.86 -12.98 3.98
N GLN A 66 2.29 -13.18 5.17
CA GLN A 66 1.67 -12.10 5.92
C GLN A 66 2.70 -11.05 6.34
N GLY A 67 2.22 -9.84 6.61
CA GLY A 67 3.04 -8.79 7.18
C GLY A 67 2.45 -7.42 6.91
N ALA A 68 3.25 -6.40 7.19
CA ALA A 68 2.91 -5.02 6.93
C ALA A 68 4.11 -4.22 6.43
N ILE A 69 3.83 -3.15 5.69
CA ILE A 69 4.81 -2.19 5.22
C ILE A 69 4.12 -0.84 4.99
N CYS A 70 4.87 0.25 5.17
CA CYS A 70 4.39 1.58 4.78
C CYS A 70 5.07 2.05 3.52
N VAL A 71 4.31 2.66 2.61
CA VAL A 71 4.83 3.16 1.32
C VAL A 71 4.22 4.51 0.99
N GLN A 72 4.93 5.30 0.18
CA GLN A 72 4.48 6.62 -0.25
C GLN A 72 3.16 6.55 -1.03
N ALA A 73 2.11 7.18 -0.49
CA ALA A 73 0.75 7.07 -1.00
C ALA A 73 0.65 7.51 -2.46
N ARG A 74 1.19 8.70 -2.74
CA ARG A 74 1.14 9.32 -4.06
C ARG A 74 1.93 8.53 -5.09
N LYS A 75 3.14 8.08 -4.72
CA LYS A 75 3.99 7.27 -5.62
C LYS A 75 3.30 5.96 -5.98
N LEU A 76 2.72 5.27 -4.99
CA LEU A 76 2.04 4.01 -5.26
C LEU A 76 0.77 4.22 -6.09
N PHE A 77 0.00 5.29 -5.83
CA PHE A 77 -1.17 5.62 -6.65
C PHE A 77 -0.80 5.91 -8.11
N ASP A 78 0.26 6.70 -8.34
CA ASP A 78 0.75 6.99 -9.68
C ASP A 78 1.22 5.71 -10.40
N ILE A 79 1.91 4.80 -9.69
CA ILE A 79 2.29 3.49 -10.23
C ILE A 79 1.05 2.66 -10.57
N ALA A 80 0.09 2.54 -9.65
CA ALA A 80 -1.12 1.75 -9.83
C ALA A 80 -1.92 2.21 -11.06
N ARG A 81 -1.91 3.52 -11.38
CA ARG A 81 -2.52 4.08 -12.60
C ARG A 81 -1.82 3.61 -13.87
N LEU A 82 -0.50 3.46 -13.84
CA LEU A 82 0.34 3.08 -14.99
C LEU A 82 0.43 1.57 -15.23
N LEU A 83 0.01 0.73 -14.28
CA LEU A 83 0.02 -0.73 -14.45
C LEU A 83 -0.85 -1.15 -15.65
N PRO A 84 -0.55 -2.29 -16.31
CA PRO A 84 -1.45 -2.90 -17.29
C PRO A 84 -2.67 -3.56 -16.62
N ASP A 85 -3.69 -3.94 -17.37
CA ASP A 85 -4.89 -4.61 -16.83
C ASP A 85 -4.61 -6.09 -16.48
N ALA A 86 -3.85 -6.28 -15.41
CA ALA A 86 -3.47 -7.58 -14.88
C ALA A 86 -3.32 -7.51 -13.35
N PRO A 87 -3.30 -8.64 -12.63
CA PRO A 87 -3.05 -8.67 -11.19
C PRO A 87 -1.66 -8.11 -10.85
N ALA A 88 -1.59 -7.34 -9.76
CA ALA A 88 -0.36 -6.75 -9.24
C ALA A 88 0.17 -7.59 -8.08
N SER A 89 1.42 -8.03 -8.20
CA SER A 89 2.18 -8.72 -7.16
C SER A 89 2.99 -7.72 -6.36
N PHE A 90 2.88 -7.80 -5.04
CA PHE A 90 3.66 -7.00 -4.09
C PHE A 90 4.59 -7.92 -3.32
N ASN A 91 5.86 -7.53 -3.24
CA ASN A 91 6.88 -8.25 -2.48
C ASN A 91 7.71 -7.28 -1.63
N ARG A 92 7.65 -7.44 -0.30
CA ARG A 92 8.54 -6.76 0.64
C ARG A 92 9.87 -7.51 0.70
N GLU A 93 10.94 -6.84 0.30
CA GLU A 93 12.32 -7.29 0.40
C GLU A 93 12.88 -7.09 1.82
N GLU A 94 14.03 -7.71 2.12
CA GLU A 94 14.68 -7.64 3.43
C GLU A 94 15.14 -6.24 3.83
N ASN A 95 15.40 -5.36 2.85
CA ASN A 95 15.84 -3.98 3.05
C ASN A 95 14.67 -2.98 3.09
N ASP A 96 13.45 -3.44 3.40
CA ASP A 96 12.20 -2.67 3.41
C ASP A 96 11.79 -2.04 2.08
N TRP A 97 12.43 -2.43 0.97
CA TRP A 97 11.92 -2.09 -0.34
C TRP A 97 10.73 -2.95 -0.70
N VAL A 98 9.78 -2.36 -1.43
CA VAL A 98 8.63 -3.04 -1.98
C VAL A 98 8.77 -3.09 -3.49
N THR A 99 8.86 -4.30 -4.02
CA THR A 99 8.77 -4.55 -5.45
C THR A 99 7.30 -4.77 -5.82
N VAL A 100 6.81 -4.01 -6.80
CA VAL A 100 5.47 -4.13 -7.40
C VAL A 100 5.64 -4.61 -8.83
N GLU A 101 5.11 -5.78 -9.14
CA GLU A 101 5.20 -6.43 -10.45
C GLU A 101 3.80 -6.64 -11.02
N CYS A 102 3.61 -6.33 -12.30
CA CYS A 102 2.35 -6.53 -13.01
C CYS A 102 2.66 -6.83 -14.46
N ASP A 103 2.47 -8.07 -14.88
CA ASP A 103 2.88 -8.58 -16.19
C ASP A 103 4.35 -8.22 -16.52
N ARG A 104 4.61 -7.34 -17.49
CA ARG A 104 5.96 -6.91 -17.88
C ARG A 104 6.47 -5.68 -17.12
N SER A 105 5.66 -5.08 -16.28
CA SER A 105 6.02 -3.88 -15.52
C SER A 105 6.56 -4.26 -14.14
N LYS A 106 7.69 -3.64 -13.76
CA LYS A 106 8.31 -3.80 -12.45
C LYS A 106 8.68 -2.45 -11.89
N PHE A 107 8.19 -2.16 -10.69
CA PHE A 107 8.48 -0.95 -9.94
C PHE A 107 9.08 -1.33 -8.59
N ARG A 108 10.00 -0.49 -8.09
CA ARG A 108 10.62 -0.70 -6.79
C ARG A 108 10.49 0.59 -6.00
N LEU A 109 9.86 0.50 -4.82
CA LEU A 109 9.53 1.61 -3.96
C LEU A 109 10.24 1.45 -2.61
N PRO A 110 10.81 2.53 -2.04
CA PRO A 110 11.26 2.48 -0.66
C PRO A 110 10.02 2.37 0.24
N GLY A 111 9.99 1.34 1.08
CA GLY A 111 9.06 1.24 2.18
C GLY A 111 9.74 1.62 3.50
N ILE A 112 8.93 1.76 4.53
CA ILE A 112 9.38 1.89 5.92
C ILE A 112 8.60 0.94 6.82
N SER A 113 9.19 0.58 7.96
CA SER A 113 8.55 -0.29 8.95
C SER A 113 7.21 0.28 9.42
N LYS A 114 6.27 -0.62 9.73
CA LYS A 114 4.97 -0.25 10.33
C LYS A 114 5.13 0.50 11.65
N GLU A 115 6.23 0.28 12.36
CA GLU A 115 6.53 0.89 13.67
C GLU A 115 6.74 2.41 13.58
N THR A 116 7.08 2.91 12.39
CA THR A 116 7.21 4.35 12.15
C THR A 116 5.86 5.02 11.88
N PHE A 117 4.85 4.23 11.51
CA PHE A 117 3.51 4.73 11.23
C PHE A 117 2.75 4.95 12.54
N PRO A 118 1.96 6.04 12.67
CA PRO A 118 1.21 6.30 13.89
C PRO A 118 0.24 5.17 14.20
N GLU A 119 0.00 4.94 15.49
CA GLU A 119 -1.08 4.06 15.91
C GLU A 119 -2.41 4.64 15.46
N LEU A 120 -3.17 3.81 14.76
CA LEU A 120 -4.47 4.16 14.24
C LEU A 120 -5.55 3.84 15.28
N PRO A 121 -6.51 4.75 15.54
CA PRO A 121 -7.58 4.56 16.52
C PRO A 121 -8.60 3.47 16.14
#